data_AF-A0A4Q7UDJ1-F1
#
_entry.id   AF-A0A4Q7UDJ1-F1
#
_cell.length_a   1.000
_cell.length_b   1.000
_cell.length_c   1.000
_cell.angle_alpha   90.00
_cell.angle_beta   90.00
_cell.angle_gamma   90.00
#
_symmetry.space_group_name_H-M   'P 1'
#
loop_
_entity.id
_entity.type
_entity.pdbx_description
1 polymer ?
#
loop_
_entity_poly.entity_id
_entity_poly.type
_entity_poly.pdbx_seq_one_letter_code
_entity_poly.pdbx_strand_id
1 'polypeptide(L)'
;MSSRAGTASGGRVYRIHWVPGTDTLRGICHCGAERLAEDPIELWEWLLAHPQGHQGEAAPAPASAPASAPASAPGPALRLAMRG
;
A
#
# COMPACT_ATOMS: atom_id res chain seq x y z
N MET A 1 11.04 9.31 -13.26
CA MET A 1 10.37 8.00 -13.42
C MET A 1 10.98 7.02 -12.44
N SER A 2 10.37 6.86 -11.26
CA SER A 2 10.82 5.87 -10.28
C SER A 2 10.35 4.49 -10.74
N SER A 3 11.29 3.66 -11.18
CA SER A 3 11.00 2.28 -11.59
C SER A 3 10.96 1.34 -10.39
N ARG A 4 10.06 0.35 -10.50
CA ARG A 4 9.43 -0.46 -9.45
C ARG A 4 10.36 -1.34 -8.59
N ALA A 5 9.84 -1.56 -7.38
CA ALA A 5 10.19 -2.60 -6.42
C ALA A 5 10.54 -3.95 -7.07
N GLY A 6 11.79 -4.39 -6.83
CA GLY A 6 12.23 -5.77 -7.00
C GLY A 6 12.19 -6.49 -5.66
N THR A 7 11.69 -7.71 -5.67
CA THR A 7 11.44 -8.56 -4.51
C THR A 7 12.75 -8.92 -3.79
N ALA A 8 13.02 -8.31 -2.63
CA ALA A 8 13.99 -8.85 -1.69
C ALA A 8 13.22 -9.58 -0.58
N SER A 9 13.36 -10.90 -0.49
CA SER A 9 13.12 -11.62 0.78
C SER A 9 14.27 -11.33 1.77
N GLY A 10 14.75 -10.09 1.82
CA GLY A 10 16.12 -9.76 2.23
C GLY A 10 16.21 -8.42 2.95
N GLY A 11 16.79 -8.46 4.15
CA GLY A 11 17.31 -7.32 4.92
C GLY A 11 16.27 -6.31 5.44
N ARG A 12 16.27 -6.07 6.75
CA ARG A 12 15.64 -4.87 7.34
C ARG A 12 16.42 -3.64 6.87
N VAL A 13 16.06 -3.08 5.72
CA VAL A 13 16.71 -1.89 5.17
C VAL A 13 16.05 -0.64 5.73
N TYR A 14 16.82 0.12 6.49
CA TYR A 14 16.47 1.48 6.92
C TYR A 14 17.08 2.47 5.93
N ARG A 15 16.33 3.49 5.51
CA ARG A 15 16.83 4.54 4.61
C ARG A 15 16.80 5.87 5.33
N ILE A 16 17.90 6.61 5.27
CA ILE A 16 18.02 7.93 5.87
C ILE A 16 18.56 8.89 4.81
N HIS A 17 17.97 10.08 4.72
CA HIS A 17 18.49 11.16 3.88
C HIS A 17 18.32 12.50 4.60
N TRP A 18 19.25 13.42 4.34
CA TRP A 18 19.10 14.81 4.77
C TRP A 18 18.04 15.52 3.94
N VAL A 19 17.24 16.34 4.61
CA VAL A 19 16.33 17.28 3.95
C VAL A 19 17.16 18.49 3.48
N PRO A 20 17.17 18.80 2.17
CA PRO A 20 18.02 19.87 1.63
C PRO A 20 17.77 21.22 2.31
N GLY A 21 18.85 21.93 2.64
CA GLY A 21 18.78 23.25 3.27
C GLY A 21 18.46 23.25 4.77
N THR A 22 18.47 22.08 5.41
CA THR A 22 18.20 21.92 6.84
C THR A 22 19.17 20.91 7.47
N ASP A 23 19.26 20.91 8.80
CA ASP A 23 19.90 19.84 9.57
C ASP A 23 18.94 18.67 9.87
N THR A 24 17.76 18.64 9.24
CA THR A 24 16.75 17.59 9.45
C THR A 24 17.06 16.34 8.64
N LEU A 25 16.93 15.18 9.29
CA LEU A 25 17.00 13.86 8.68
C LEU A 25 15.59 13.29 8.45
N ARG A 26 15.37 12.66 7.30
CA ARG A 26 14.19 11.83 7.01
C ARG A 26 14.58 10.36 7.01
N GLY A 27 14.05 9.63 8.00
CA GLY A 27 14.21 8.19 8.14
C GLY A 27 12.99 7.44 7.62
N ILE A 28 13.22 6.32 6.95
CA ILE A 28 12.21 5.39 6.44
C ILE A 28 12.52 4.00 7.00
N CYS A 29 11.57 3.46 7.77
CA CYS A 29 11.66 2.14 8.37
C CYS A 29 11.48 1.04 7.31
N HIS A 30 11.91 -0.18 7.60
CA HIS A 30 11.70 -1.33 6.71
C HIS A 30 10.20 -1.66 6.52
N CYS A 31 9.32 -1.17 7.40
CA CYS A 31 7.86 -1.27 7.25
C CYS A 31 7.23 -0.17 6.39
N GLY A 32 8.02 0.82 5.94
CA GLY A 32 7.56 1.96 5.15
C GLY A 32 7.14 3.18 5.95
N ALA A 33 7.04 3.10 7.28
CA ALA A 33 6.79 4.28 8.11
C ALA A 33 7.94 5.28 7.98
N GLU A 34 7.62 6.57 8.10
CA GLU A 34 8.56 7.66 7.93
C GLU A 34 8.56 8.62 9.13
N ARG A 35 9.73 9.19 9.45
CA ARG A 35 9.86 10.22 10.49
C ARG A 35 10.93 11.24 10.12
N LEU A 36 10.69 12.49 10.54
CA LEU A 36 11.67 13.57 10.51
C LEU A 36 12.23 13.77 11.92
N ALA A 37 13.54 13.96 12.03
CA ALA A 37 14.20 14.38 13.26
C ALA A 37 15.49 15.14 12.93
N GLU A 38 15.83 16.15 13.72
CA GLU A 38 17.11 16.84 13.61
C GLU A 38 18.21 16.07 14.34
N ASP A 39 17.87 15.40 15.45
CA ASP A 39 18.80 14.54 16.19
C ASP A 39 18.96 13.17 15.51
N PRO A 40 20.18 12.80 15.06
CA PRO A 40 20.44 11.49 14.49
C PRO A 40 20.17 10.33 15.47
N ILE A 41 20.41 10.52 16.77
CA ILE A 41 20.20 9.47 17.79
C ILE A 41 18.70 9.20 17.91
N GLU A 42 17.90 10.24 18.05
CA GLU A 42 16.44 10.14 18.12
C GLU A 42 15.86 9.41 16.89
N LEU A 43 16.40 9.70 15.69
CA LEU A 43 15.97 9.01 14.48
C LEU A 43 16.32 7.53 14.49
N TRP A 44 17.52 7.17 14.92
CA TRP A 44 17.96 5.77 14.99
C TRP A 44 17.21 4.98 16.06
N GLU A 45 16.98 5.58 17.23
CA GLU A 45 16.17 4.98 18.28
C GLU A 45 14.76 4.67 17.76
N TRP A 46 14.14 5.61 17.03
CA TRP A 46 12.86 5.38 16.40
C TRP A 46 12.94 4.24 15.36
N LEU A 47 13.86 4.29 14.39
CA LEU A 47 13.97 3.27 13.33
C LEU A 47 14.16 1.84 13.87
N LEU A 48 14.91 1.70 14.96
CA LEU A 48 15.21 0.41 15.59
C LEU A 48 14.13 -0.05 16.57
N ALA A 49 13.25 0.85 17.02
CA ALA A 49 12.14 0.53 17.91
C ALA A 49 10.95 -0.15 17.21
N HIS A 50 11.08 -0.59 15.95
CA HIS A 50 10.01 -1.34 15.28
C HIS A 50 9.69 -2.63 16.07
N PRO A 51 8.41 -2.94 16.38
CA PRO A 51 7.18 -2.35 15.82
C PRO A 51 6.58 -1.14 16.57
N GLN A 52 7.14 -0.72 17.70
CA GLN A 52 6.61 0.36 18.53
C GLN A 52 6.65 1.71 17.78
N GLY A 53 5.54 2.45 17.79
CA GLY A 53 5.44 3.74 17.09
C GLY A 53 5.44 3.65 15.55
N HIS A 54 5.26 2.45 15.00
CA HIS A 54 5.24 2.17 13.54
C HIS A 54 3.94 1.51 13.07
N GLN A 55 2.90 1.52 13.91
CA GLN A 55 1.56 1.07 13.52
C GLN A 55 1.06 1.99 12.41
N GLY A 56 1.00 1.49 11.18
CA GLY A 56 0.50 2.26 10.05
C GLY A 56 -0.94 2.68 10.31
N GLU A 57 -1.30 3.89 9.91
CA GLU A 57 -2.68 4.18 9.54
C GLU A 57 -3.09 3.05 8.58
N ALA A 58 -3.96 2.14 9.03
CA ALA A 58 -4.42 1.06 8.19
C ALA A 58 -4.97 1.71 6.92
N ALA A 59 -4.32 1.46 5.78
CA ALA A 59 -4.84 1.90 4.49
C ALA A 59 -6.33 1.52 4.47
N PRO A 60 -7.25 2.47 4.18
CA PRO A 60 -8.66 2.13 4.18
C PRO A 60 -8.82 0.91 3.27
N ALA A 61 -9.40 -0.16 3.82
CA ALA A 61 -9.68 -1.37 3.07
C ALA A 61 -10.33 -0.93 1.75
N PRO A 62 -9.88 -1.45 0.58
CA PRO A 62 -10.51 -1.08 -0.67
C PRO A 62 -12.00 -1.34 -0.50
N ALA A 63 -12.81 -0.27 -0.57
CA ALA A 63 -14.25 -0.40 -0.48
C ALA A 63 -14.63 -1.49 -1.48
N SER A 64 -15.14 -2.61 -0.97
CA SER A 64 -15.60 -3.72 -1.81
C SER A 64 -16.53 -3.10 -2.83
N ALA A 65 -16.06 -3.01 -4.08
CA ALA A 65 -16.89 -2.55 -5.18
C ALA A 65 -18.16 -3.40 -5.14
N PRO A 66 -19.37 -2.82 -5.23
CA PRO A 66 -20.56 -3.64 -5.30
C PRO A 66 -20.38 -4.60 -6.47
N ALA A 67 -20.47 -5.89 -6.19
CA ALA A 67 -20.43 -6.93 -7.20
C ALA A 67 -21.40 -6.53 -8.31
N SER A 68 -20.87 -6.30 -9.51
CA SER A 68 -21.73 -6.08 -10.68
C SER A 68 -22.66 -7.28 -10.79
N ALA A 69 -23.95 -7.03 -10.54
CA ALA A 69 -24.98 -8.04 -10.73
C ALA A 69 -24.86 -8.59 -12.16
N PRO A 70 -24.91 -9.92 -12.37
CA PRO A 70 -24.90 -10.44 -13.71
C PRO A 70 -26.16 -9.96 -14.43
N ALA A 71 -25.97 -9.38 -15.61
CA ALA A 71 -27.08 -9.03 -16.50
C ALA A 71 -27.92 -10.28 -16.78
N SER A 72 -29.21 -10.22 -16.46
CA SER A 72 -30.19 -11.24 -16.86
C SER A 72 -30.11 -11.46 -18.37
N ALA A 73 -29.76 -12.67 -18.79
CA ALA A 73 -29.88 -13.08 -20.17
C ALA A 73 -31.37 -13.08 -20.57
N PRO A 74 -31.75 -12.59 -21.76
CA PRO A 74 -33.11 -12.77 -22.25
C PRO A 74 -33.34 -14.26 -22.59
N GLY A 75 -34.45 -14.81 -22.05
CA GLY A 75 -34.86 -16.20 -22.30
C GLY A 75 -35.17 -16.48 -23.78
N PRO A 76 -35.07 -17.73 -24.24
CA PRO A 76 -35.32 -18.07 -25.63
C PRO A 76 -36.80 -17.87 -25.98
N ALA A 77 -37.06 -17.09 -27.04
CA ALA A 77 -38.38 -16.98 -27.64
C ALA A 77 -38.80 -18.33 -28.22
N LEU A 78 -39.90 -18.88 -27.69
CA LEU A 78 -40.59 -20.06 -28.17
C LEU A 78 -41.01 -19.85 -29.65
N ARG A 79 -40.43 -20.63 -30.58
CA ARG A 79 -40.93 -20.74 -31.96
C ARG A 79 -41.89 -21.92 -32.04
N LEU A 80 -43.18 -21.62 -31.89
CA LEU A 80 -44.28 -22.54 -32.14
C LEU A 80 -44.39 -22.77 -33.66
N ALA A 81 -44.00 -23.96 -34.12
CA ALA A 81 -44.24 -24.40 -35.49
C ALA A 81 -45.63 -25.06 -35.57
N MET A 82 -46.55 -24.38 -36.25
CA MET A 82 -47.83 -24.93 -36.69
C MET A 82 -47.57 -25.88 -37.86
N ARG A 83 -47.83 -27.18 -37.68
CA ARG A 83 -48.12 -28.13 -38.77
C ARG A 83 -49.34 -28.95 -38.36
N GLY A 84 -50.39 -28.87 -39.17
CA GLY A 84 -51.63 -29.63 -39.05
C GLY A 84 -52.71 -28.91 -39.82
#